data_AF-A0A529LCG4-F1
#
_entry.id   AF-A0A529LCG4-F1
#
_cell.length_a   1.000
_cell.length_b   1.000
_cell.length_c   1.000
_cell.angle_alpha   90.00
_cell.angle_beta   90.00
_cell.angle_gamma   90.00
#
_symmetry.space_group_name_H-M   'P 1'
#
loop_
_entity.id
_entity.type
_entity.pdbx_description
1 polymer ?
#
loop_
_entity_poly.entity_id
_entity_poly.type
_entity_poly.pdbx_seq_one_letter_code
_entity_poly.pdbx_strand_id
1 'polypeptide(L)' 'GGTFVTIAESGWREGEVGLKKSYLNCEGWSQMLACMKAYLEYGINLRDGYYRAEMKGEPANETNI' A
#
# COMPACT_ATOMS: atom_id res chain seq x y z
N GLY A 1 -17.69 -17.44 5.66
CA GLY A 1 -18.13 -16.51 4.59
C GLY A 1 -17.02 -15.52 4.33
N GLY A 2 -16.83 -15.09 3.09
CA GLY A 2 -15.82 -14.09 2.73
C GLY A 2 -16.46 -12.77 2.33
N THR A 3 -15.75 -11.66 2.55
CA THR A 3 -16.16 -10.33 2.05
C THR A 3 -15.41 -10.05 0.76
N PHE A 4 -16.12 -9.61 -0.28
CA PHE A 4 -15.50 -9.12 -1.51
C PHE A 4 -15.25 -7.62 -1.39
N VAL A 5 -13.98 -7.21 -1.44
CA VAL A 5 -13.56 -5.81 -1.31
C VAL A 5 -13.05 -5.31 -2.66
N THR A 6 -13.52 -4.14 -3.08
CA THR A 6 -13.06 -3.44 -4.28
C THR A 6 -12.56 -2.05 -3.91
N ILE A 7 -11.49 -1.61 -4.57
CA ILE A 7 -10.89 -0.28 -4.41
C ILE A 7 -10.67 0.31 -5.81
N ALA A 8 -11.00 1.58 -5.98
CA ALA A 8 -10.78 2.31 -7.22
C ALA A 8 -10.28 3.72 -6.90
N GLU A 9 -9.23 4.15 -7.60
CA GLU A 9 -8.67 5.49 -7.51
C GLU A 9 -8.46 6.04 -8.93
N SER A 10 -8.96 7.24 -9.19
CA SER A 10 -9.00 7.87 -10.51
C SER A 10 -8.56 9.34 -10.44
N GLY A 11 -8.46 10.00 -11.60
CA GLY A 11 -8.01 11.40 -11.68
C GLY A 11 -6.52 11.59 -11.99
N TRP A 12 -5.84 10.53 -12.44
CA TRP A 12 -4.47 10.60 -12.94
C TRP A 12 -4.38 11.49 -14.17
N ARG A 13 -3.33 12.32 -14.27
CA ARG A 13 -3.05 13.11 -15.47
C ARG A 13 -2.68 12.18 -16.62
N GLU A 14 -3.05 12.56 -17.84
CA GLU A 14 -2.63 11.83 -19.04
C GLU A 14 -1.12 11.95 -19.29
N GLY A 15 -0.57 10.96 -20.00
CA GLY A 15 0.86 10.87 -20.32
C GLY A 15 1.64 9.88 -19.45
N GLU A 16 2.89 9.63 -19.83
CA GLU A 16 3.74 8.57 -19.26
C GLU A 16 3.95 8.71 -17.75
N VAL A 17 4.17 9.94 -17.26
CA VAL A 17 4.37 10.21 -15.83
C VAL A 17 3.11 9.89 -15.02
N GLY A 18 1.93 10.24 -15.53
CA GLY A 18 0.67 9.96 -14.85
C GLY A 18 0.34 8.47 -14.85
N LEU A 19 0.63 7.78 -15.95
CA LEU A 19 0.49 6.32 -16.06
C LEU A 19 1.44 5.58 -15.09
N LYS A 20 2.70 6.00 -14.99
CA LYS A 20 3.63 5.40 -14.04
C LYS A 20 3.17 5.58 -12.60
N LYS A 21 2.62 6.75 -12.26
CA LYS A 21 2.07 7.02 -10.92
C LYS A 21 0.82 6.19 -10.62
N SER A 22 -0.07 6.01 -11.60
CA SER A 22 -1.27 5.19 -11.40
C SER A 22 -0.93 3.72 -11.16
N TYR A 23 0.09 3.17 -11.84
CA TYR A 23 0.57 1.82 -11.59
C TYR A 23 1.26 1.68 -10.23
N LEU A 24 2.12 2.63 -9.84
CA LEU A 24 2.73 2.61 -8.51
C LEU A 24 1.68 2.64 -7.39
N ASN A 25 0.61 3.41 -7.57
CA ASN A 25 -0.51 3.44 -6.63
C ASN A 25 -1.29 2.10 -6.63
N CYS A 26 -1.55 1.51 -7.80
CA CYS A 26 -2.17 0.19 -7.93
C CYS A 26 -1.38 -0.92 -7.22
N GLU A 27 -0.05 -0.90 -7.32
CA GLU A 27 0.84 -1.82 -6.59
C GLU A 27 0.71 -1.63 -5.07
N GLY A 28 0.65 -0.38 -4.60
CA GLY A 28 0.41 -0.05 -3.20
C GLY A 28 -0.92 -0.60 -2.67
N TRP A 29 -2.01 -0.42 -3.42
CA TRP A 29 -3.32 -0.99 -3.07
C TRP A 29 -3.32 -2.52 -3.06
N SER A 30 -2.64 -3.14 -4.01
CA SER A 30 -2.50 -4.60 -4.07
C SER A 30 -1.79 -5.13 -2.82
N GLN A 31 -0.71 -4.47 -2.38
CA GLN A 31 0.02 -4.83 -1.17
C GLN A 31 -0.82 -4.61 0.10
N MET A 32 -1.57 -3.50 0.16
CA MET A 32 -2.48 -3.21 1.27
C MET A 32 -3.55 -4.29 1.42
N LEU A 33 -4.19 -4.70 0.32
CA LEU A 33 -5.21 -5.76 0.33
C LEU A 33 -4.63 -7.11 0.79
N ALA A 34 -3.41 -7.46 0.36
CA ALA A 34 -2.73 -8.67 0.81
C ALA A 34 -2.44 -8.63 2.33
N CYS A 35 -1.92 -7.51 2.84
CA CYS A 35 -1.67 -7.31 4.26
C CYS A 35 -2.96 -7.38 5.09
N MET A 36 -4.03 -6.71 4.61
CA MET A 36 -5.33 -6.72 5.26
C MET A 36 -5.89 -8.14 5.36
N LYS A 37 -5.82 -8.92 4.27
CA LYS A 37 -6.28 -10.32 4.27
C LYS A 37 -5.48 -11.17 5.26
N ALA A 38 -4.15 -11.08 5.25
CA ALA A 38 -3.29 -11.83 6.17
C ALA A 38 -3.59 -11.50 7.64
N TYR A 39 -3.82 -10.22 7.95
CA TYR A 39 -4.17 -9.78 9.29
C TYR A 39 -5.56 -10.29 9.72
N LEU A 40 -6.60 -10.10 8.90
CA LEU A 40 -7.96 -10.47 9.26
C LEU A 40 -8.19 -11.97 9.34
N GLU A 41 -7.51 -12.77 8.51
CA GLU A 41 -7.72 -14.23 8.46
C GLU A 41 -6.79 -15.00 9.39
N TYR A 42 -5.58 -14.48 9.64
CA TYR A 42 -4.52 -15.23 10.35
C TYR A 42 -3.85 -14.46 11.48
N GLY A 43 -4.20 -13.20 11.72
CA GLY A 43 -3.54 -12.36 12.72
C GLY A 43 -2.09 -12.00 12.39
N ILE A 44 -1.65 -12.19 11.15
CA ILE A 44 -0.27 -11.92 10.71
C ILE A 44 -0.16 -10.48 10.23
N ASN A 45 0.71 -9.68 10.85
CA ASN A 45 1.01 -8.32 10.40
C ASN A 45 2.15 -8.32 9.37
N LEU A 46 1.82 -8.42 8.08
CA LEU A 46 2.80 -8.36 6.99
C LEU A 46 3.46 -6.96 6.81
N ARG A 47 2.92 -5.93 7.47
CA ARG A 47 3.48 -4.58 7.44
C ARG A 47 4.50 -4.35 8.55
N ASP A 48 4.70 -5.31 9.46
CA ASP A 48 5.70 -5.18 10.50
C ASP A 48 7.11 -5.03 9.87
N GLY A 49 7.86 -4.04 10.34
CA GLY A 49 9.17 -3.68 9.80
C GLY A 49 9.18 -2.86 8.49
N TYR A 50 8.05 -2.71 7.79
CA TYR A 50 7.89 -1.79 6.65
C TYR A 50 7.53 -0.37 7.11
N TYR A 51 7.79 0.63 6.26
CA TYR A 51 7.40 2.04 6.46
C TYR A 51 7.86 2.59 7.81
N ARG A 52 9.11 2.33 8.19
CA ARG A 52 9.58 2.58 9.56
C ARG A 52 9.50 4.06 9.93
N ALA A 53 9.82 4.93 8.99
CA ALA A 53 9.69 6.37 9.14
C ALA A 53 8.23 6.78 9.36
N GLU A 54 7.31 6.36 8.48
CA GLU A 54 5.89 6.72 8.54
C GLU A 54 5.22 6.19 9.81
N MET A 55 5.54 4.95 10.21
CA MET A 55 4.98 4.34 11.42
C MET A 55 5.46 5.01 12.70
N LYS A 56 6.60 5.73 12.66
CA LYS A 56 7.13 6.52 13.78
C LYS A 56 6.77 8.00 13.69
N GLY A 57 6.17 8.46 12.59
CA GLY A 57 5.94 9.89 12.33
C GLY A 57 7.23 10.67 12.08
N GLU A 58 8.30 9.98 11.66
CA GLU A 58 9.60 10.56 11.36
C GLU A 58 9.76 10.75 9.84
N PRO A 59 10.55 11.73 9.37
CA PRO A 59 10.92 11.82 7.96
C PRO A 59 11.74 10.60 7.52
N ALA A 60 11.44 10.10 6.32
CA ALA A 60 12.20 9.03 5.69
C ALA A 60 13.64 9.46 5.36
N ASN A 61 14.60 8.61 5.68
CA ASN A 61 16.03 8.75 5.42
C ASN A 61 16.66 7.37 5.18
N GLU A 62 17.93 7.34 4.76
CA GLU A 62 18.64 6.12 4.37
C GLU A 62 18.66 5.01 5.45
N THR A 63 18.46 5.36 6.71
CA THR A 63 18.49 4.42 7.85
C THR A 63 17.10 4.00 8.34
N ASN A 64 16.02 4.63 7.84
CA ASN A 64 14.65 4.38 8.31
C ASN A 64 13.58 4.34 7.20
N ILE A 65 13.97 4.21 5.93
CA ILE A 65 13.07 3.84 4.82
C ILE A 65 12.52 2.42 5.02
#